data_AF-F5L491-F1
#
_entry.id   AF-F5L491-F1
#
_cell.length_a   1.000
_cell.length_b   1.000
_cell.length_c   1.000
_cell.angle_alpha   90.00
_cell.angle_beta   90.00
_cell.angle_gamma   90.00
#
_symmetry.space_group_name_H-M   'P 1'
#
loop_
_entity.id
_entity.type
_entity.pdbx_description
1 polymer ?
#
loop_
_entity_poly.entity_id
_entity_poly.type
_entity_poly.pdbx_seq_one_letter_code
_entity_poly.pdbx_strand_id
1 'polypeptide(L)'
;MNALLKDEPVYLLERYLDFEGGSSFSPLVEEVALELAITGPSYRKAAEIQEALLGYPVISHETILQHLLESISLPKAREPVHGPVLFVEVDGLYIHRQGQRKWGLIFQCTKR
;
A
#
# COMPACT_ATOMS: atom_id res chain seq x y z
N MET A 1 31.46 35.70 -13.91
CA MET A 1 30.32 34.92 -14.44
C MET A 1 30.55 33.48 -13.97
N ASN A 2 30.16 33.16 -12.73
CA ASN A 2 28.87 32.53 -12.35
C ASN A 2 28.68 31.19 -13.08
N ALA A 3 28.46 30.03 -12.47
CA ALA A 3 28.28 29.66 -11.07
C ALA A 3 28.29 28.11 -11.00
N LEU A 4 28.46 27.54 -9.80
CA LEU A 4 27.95 26.22 -9.37
C LEU A 4 28.59 24.96 -9.99
N LEU A 5 29.80 24.61 -9.55
CA LEU A 5 30.09 23.19 -9.31
C LEU A 5 29.47 22.84 -7.95
N LYS A 6 28.16 22.57 -7.94
CA LYS A 6 27.57 21.77 -6.87
C LYS A 6 27.93 20.34 -7.23
N ASP A 7 28.88 19.76 -6.51
CA ASP A 7 29.09 18.32 -6.52
C ASP A 7 27.78 17.68 -6.01
N GLU A 8 26.88 17.32 -6.94
CA GLU A 8 25.72 16.52 -6.60
C GLU A 8 26.23 15.16 -6.13
N PRO A 9 25.81 14.68 -4.94
CA PRO A 9 26.19 13.35 -4.48
C PRO A 9 25.53 12.32 -5.41
N VAL A 10 26.29 11.88 -6.42
CA VAL A 10 25.87 10.78 -7.29
C VAL A 10 26.02 9.49 -6.48
N TYR A 11 24.90 8.90 -6.09
CA TYR A 11 24.90 7.61 -5.40
C TYR A 11 25.39 6.52 -6.36
N LEU A 12 26.65 6.11 -6.17
CA LEU A 12 27.36 5.16 -7.06
C LEU A 12 26.56 3.86 -7.30
N LEU A 13 25.83 3.42 -6.28
CA LEU A 13 25.01 2.22 -6.34
C LEU A 13 23.78 2.41 -7.25
N GLU A 14 23.12 3.56 -7.20
CA GLU A 14 21.95 3.86 -8.04
C GLU A 14 22.33 3.89 -9.52
N ARG A 15 23.48 4.50 -9.85
CA ARG A 15 24.02 4.52 -11.20
C ARG A 15 24.43 3.13 -11.70
N TYR A 16 24.93 2.27 -10.82
CA TYR A 16 25.28 0.90 -11.17
C TYR A 16 24.04 0.03 -11.41
N LEU A 17 22.94 0.30 -10.68
CA LEU A 17 21.68 -0.41 -10.81
C LEU A 17 20.77 0.15 -11.91
N ASP A 18 21.21 1.19 -12.62
CA ASP A 18 20.41 1.93 -13.61
C ASP A 18 19.07 2.40 -13.03
N PHE A 19 19.10 2.83 -11.77
CA PHE A 19 17.92 3.23 -11.02
C PHE A 19 17.56 4.68 -11.34
N GLU A 20 16.37 4.91 -11.91
CA GLU A 20 15.91 6.23 -12.38
C GLU A 20 15.54 7.24 -11.27
N GLY A 21 15.96 7.00 -10.02
CA GLY A 21 15.78 7.96 -8.91
C GLY A 21 14.33 8.15 -8.47
N GLY A 22 13.50 7.12 -8.62
CA GLY A 22 12.12 7.10 -8.12
C GLY A 22 12.07 6.72 -6.65
N SER A 23 11.59 7.64 -5.82
CA SER A 23 11.40 7.54 -4.36
C SER A 23 12.67 7.33 -3.53
N SER A 24 12.71 7.91 -2.32
CA SER A 24 13.89 7.94 -1.43
C SER A 24 14.33 6.56 -0.89
N PHE A 25 13.65 5.49 -1.28
CA PHE A 25 13.80 4.15 -0.73
C PHE A 25 13.79 3.11 -1.85
N SER A 26 14.40 1.94 -1.61
CA SER A 26 14.40 0.85 -2.58
C SER A 26 12.97 0.40 -2.89
N PRO A 27 12.62 0.09 -4.16
CA PRO A 27 11.29 -0.42 -4.52
C PRO A 27 10.88 -1.66 -3.72
N LEU A 28 11.84 -2.55 -3.41
CA LEU A 28 11.58 -3.73 -2.60
C LEU A 28 11.19 -3.38 -1.16
N VAL A 29 11.76 -2.31 -0.61
CA VAL A 29 11.39 -1.80 0.71
C VAL A 29 9.95 -1.28 0.68
N GLU A 30 9.57 -0.58 -0.37
CA GLU A 30 8.21 -0.07 -0.54
C GLU A 30 7.18 -1.22 -0.67
N GLU A 31 7.47 -2.22 -1.51
CA GLU A 31 6.61 -3.40 -1.71
C GLU A 31 6.38 -4.16 -0.41
N VAL A 32 7.44 -4.43 0.35
CA VAL A 32 7.34 -5.11 1.66
C VAL A 32 6.55 -4.27 2.66
N ALA A 33 6.73 -2.94 2.67
CA ALA A 33 5.98 -2.06 3.56
C ALA A 33 4.47 -2.10 3.26
N LEU A 34 4.11 -2.09 1.97
CA LEU A 34 2.73 -2.19 1.50
C LEU A 34 2.11 -3.54 1.85
N GLU A 35 2.82 -4.65 1.61
CA GLU A 35 2.32 -5.98 1.95
C GLU A 35 2.08 -6.13 3.46
N LEU A 36 3.01 -5.65 4.29
CA LEU A 36 2.85 -5.63 5.74
C LEU A 36 1.70 -4.72 6.20
N ALA A 37 1.42 -3.63 5.49
CA ALA A 37 0.30 -2.75 5.79
C ALA A 37 -1.06 -3.35 5.41
N ILE A 38 -1.13 -4.09 4.29
CA ILE A 38 -2.35 -4.74 3.80
C ILE A 38 -2.72 -5.96 4.64
N THR A 39 -1.73 -6.79 4.96
CA THR A 39 -1.92 -8.06 5.68
C THR A 39 -1.82 -7.90 7.19
N GLY A 40 -1.11 -6.88 7.65
CA GLY A 40 -0.85 -6.65 9.05
C GLY A 40 -1.93 -5.82 9.75
N PRO A 41 -1.77 -5.60 11.06
CA PRO A 41 -2.79 -4.97 11.88
C PRO A 41 -2.83 -3.44 11.77
N SER A 42 -1.72 -2.78 11.39
CA SER A 42 -1.66 -1.32 11.24
C SER A 42 -0.39 -0.85 10.48
N TYR A 43 -0.45 0.36 9.91
CA TYR A 43 0.70 1.02 9.27
C TYR A 43 1.87 1.26 10.23
N ARG A 44 1.58 1.57 11.50
CA ARG A 44 2.60 1.71 12.54
C ARG A 44 3.34 0.39 12.74
N LYS A 45 2.61 -0.72 12.78
CA LYS A 45 3.21 -2.03 12.96
C LYS A 45 4.05 -2.46 11.76
N ALA A 46 3.60 -2.12 10.54
CA ALA A 46 4.38 -2.35 9.33
C ALA A 46 5.75 -1.64 9.39
N ALA A 47 5.77 -0.35 9.76
CA ALA A 47 7.01 0.40 9.93
C ALA A 47 7.92 -0.19 11.02
N GLU A 48 7.37 -0.57 12.18
CA GLU A 48 8.13 -1.20 13.27
C GLU A 48 8.76 -2.54 12.85
N ILE A 49 8.01 -3.39 12.14
CA ILE A 49 8.52 -4.69 11.67
C ILE A 49 9.68 -4.47 10.69
N GLN A 50 9.52 -3.50 9.81
CA GLN A 50 10.52 -3.20 8.79
C GLN A 50 11.81 -2.61 9.39
N GLU A 51 11.68 -1.73 10.38
CA GLU A 51 12.80 -1.24 11.18
C GLU A 51 13.50 -2.39 11.92
N ALA A 52 12.75 -3.31 12.52
CA ALA A 52 13.32 -4.47 13.20
C ALA A 52 14.09 -5.42 12.26
N LEU A 53 13.63 -5.58 11.01
CA LEU A 53 14.28 -6.43 10.01
C LEU A 53 15.56 -5.81 9.43
N LEU A 54 15.55 -4.50 9.18
CA LEU A 54 16.65 -3.79 8.52
C LEU A 54 17.65 -3.18 9.51
N GLY A 55 17.25 -3.03 10.78
CA GLY A 55 18.09 -2.47 11.85
C GLY A 55 18.14 -0.94 11.87
N TYR A 56 17.33 -0.27 11.05
CA TYR A 56 17.20 1.18 11.02
C TYR A 56 15.81 1.61 10.53
N PRO A 57 15.32 2.80 10.92
CA PRO A 57 14.03 3.30 10.46
C PRO A 57 14.11 3.68 8.98
N VAL A 58 13.38 2.94 8.13
CA VAL A 58 13.44 3.13 6.67
C VAL A 58 12.29 3.97 6.17
N ILE A 59 11.05 3.68 6.60
CA ILE A 59 9.85 4.35 6.11
C ILE A 59 8.93 4.68 7.29
N SER A 60 8.32 5.87 7.27
CA SER A 60 7.35 6.26 8.29
C SER A 60 5.97 5.67 7.99
N HIS A 61 5.18 5.40 9.03
CA HIS A 61 3.81 4.90 8.86
C HIS A 61 2.89 5.83 8.05
N GLU A 62 3.10 7.15 8.11
CA GLU A 62 2.35 8.11 7.29
C GLU A 62 2.78 8.04 5.82
N THR A 63 4.07 7.81 5.57
CA THR A 63 4.59 7.57 4.21
C THR A 63 3.98 6.30 3.63
N ILE A 64 3.91 5.19 4.39
CA ILE A 64 3.23 3.96 3.96
C ILE A 64 1.77 4.25 3.56
N LEU A 65 1.05 5.05 4.35
CA LEU A 65 -0.33 5.43 4.04
C LEU A 65 -0.42 6.25 2.75
N GLN A 66 0.46 7.22 2.55
CA GLN A 66 0.49 8.03 1.32
C GLN A 66 0.73 7.16 0.09
N HIS A 67 1.73 6.28 0.13
CA HIS A 67 2.01 5.33 -0.96
C HIS A 67 0.83 4.39 -1.24
N LEU A 68 0.14 3.92 -0.20
CA LEU A 68 -1.06 3.10 -0.37
C LEU A 68 -2.21 3.88 -1.01
N LEU A 69 -2.39 5.16 -0.68
CA LEU A 69 -3.42 6.01 -1.28
C LEU A 69 -3.11 6.40 -2.73
N GLU A 70 -1.83 6.52 -3.08
CA GLU A 70 -1.36 6.74 -4.44
C GLU A 70 -1.47 5.48 -5.31
N SER A 71 -1.41 4.29 -4.68
CA SER A 71 -1.60 3.04 -5.38
C SER A 71 -3.00 2.99 -6.03
N ILE A 72 -3.04 2.70 -7.33
CA ILE A 72 -4.27 2.68 -8.12
C ILE A 72 -5.18 1.60 -7.53
N SER A 73 -6.28 2.01 -6.88
CA SER A 73 -7.32 1.08 -6.50
C SER A 73 -7.99 0.55 -7.76
N LEU A 74 -7.59 -0.63 -8.23
CA LEU A 74 -8.29 -1.30 -9.32
C LEU A 74 -9.66 -1.71 -8.77
N PRO A 75 -10.78 -1.12 -9.24
CA PRO A 75 -12.08 -1.57 -8.82
C PRO A 75 -12.21 -3.05 -9.21
N LYS A 76 -12.48 -3.92 -8.24
CA LYS A 76 -12.71 -5.34 -8.54
C LYS A 76 -13.78 -5.43 -9.62
N ALA A 77 -13.42 -6.02 -10.76
CA ALA A 77 -14.37 -6.22 -11.85
C ALA A 77 -15.59 -6.98 -11.31
N ARG A 78 -16.79 -6.54 -11.70
CA ARG A 78 -18.02 -7.25 -11.32
C ARG A 78 -17.98 -8.63 -11.95
N GLU A 79 -17.85 -9.66 -11.13
CA GLU A 79 -17.96 -11.04 -11.58
C GLU A 79 -19.42 -11.32 -11.94
N PRO A 80 -19.73 -11.76 -13.17
CA PRO A 80 -21.08 -12.10 -13.56
C PRO A 80 -21.57 -13.32 -12.77
N VAL A 81 -22.78 -13.21 -12.24
CA VAL A 81 -23.47 -14.35 -11.63
C VAL A 81 -24.04 -15.21 -12.74
N HIS A 82 -23.54 -16.44 -12.87
CA HIS A 82 -24.00 -17.39 -13.88
C HIS A 82 -25.07 -18.32 -13.32
N GLY A 83 -26.30 -18.17 -13.79
CA GLY A 83 -27.45 -19.03 -13.45
C GLY A 83 -28.38 -18.44 -12.39
N PRO A 84 -29.57 -19.05 -12.20
CA PRO A 84 -30.53 -18.60 -11.19
C PRO A 84 -29.98 -18.85 -9.78
N VAL A 85 -29.96 -17.79 -8.95
CA VAL A 85 -29.52 -17.85 -7.56
C VAL A 85 -30.74 -17.95 -6.66
N LEU A 86 -30.76 -18.98 -5.81
CA LEU A 86 -31.87 -19.21 -4.88
C LEU A 86 -31.75 -18.36 -3.60
N PHE A 87 -30.51 -18.13 -3.13
CA PHE A 87 -30.22 -17.37 -1.92
C PHE A 87 -28.97 -16.51 -2.11
N VAL A 88 -28.98 -15.29 -1.56
CA VAL A 88 -27.82 -14.40 -1.51
C VAL A 88 -27.49 -14.16 -0.04
N GLU A 89 -26.28 -14.50 0.38
CA GLU A 89 -25.78 -14.14 1.69
C GLU A 89 -25.18 -12.73 1.63
N VAL A 90 -25.61 -11.88 2.55
CA VAL A 90 -25.13 -10.50 2.66
C VAL A 90 -24.41 -10.39 3.97
N ASP A 91 -23.10 -10.19 3.92
CA ASP A 91 -22.31 -9.87 5.09
C ASP A 91 -22.31 -8.34 5.29
N GLY A 92 -22.59 -7.90 6.51
CA GLY A 92 -22.64 -6.49 6.86
C GLY A 92 -21.31 -6.05 7.47
N LEU A 93 -20.51 -5.27 6.75
CA LEU A 93 -19.28 -4.72 7.30
C LEU A 93 -19.56 -3.37 7.96
N TYR A 94 -19.62 -3.35 9.29
CA TYR A 94 -19.69 -2.12 10.07
C TYR A 94 -18.29 -1.65 10.46
N ILE A 95 -17.84 -0.55 9.85
CA ILE A 95 -16.55 0.08 10.15
C ILE A 95 -16.79 1.47 10.72
N HIS A 96 -16.24 1.71 11.91
CA HIS A 96 -16.29 3.02 12.54
C HIS A 96 -15.26 3.95 11.87
N ARG A 97 -15.72 4.99 11.16
CA ARG A 97 -14.87 6.08 10.66
C ARG A 97 -15.12 7.34 11.51
N GLN A 98 -14.05 8.04 11.87
CA GLN A 98 -14.17 9.33 12.54
C GLN A 98 -14.95 10.30 11.63
N GLY A 99 -15.99 10.93 12.19
CA GLY A 99 -16.79 11.98 11.51
C GLY A 99 -17.94 11.51 10.61
N GLN A 100 -18.03 10.24 10.23
CA GLN A 100 -19.10 9.71 9.36
C GLN A 100 -19.41 8.24 9.66
N ARG A 101 -20.68 7.90 9.92
CA ARG A 101 -21.15 6.50 9.98
C ARG A 101 -21.52 6.04 8.57
N LYS A 102 -20.76 5.12 7.97
CA LYS A 102 -21.10 4.50 6.67
C LYS A 102 -21.32 3.00 6.85
N TRP A 103 -22.43 2.52 6.31
CA TRP A 103 -22.76 1.10 6.26
C TRP A 103 -22.37 0.57 4.88
N GLY A 104 -21.58 -0.51 4.84
CA GLY A 104 -21.28 -1.25 3.62
C GLY A 104 -21.88 -2.64 3.70
N LEU A 105 -22.61 -3.04 2.66
CA LEU A 105 -23.07 -4.42 2.48
C LEU A 105 -22.10 -5.10 1.52
N ILE A 106 -21.51 -6.22 1.93
CA ILE A 106 -20.68 -7.09 1.09
C ILE A 106 -21.54 -8.29 0.71
N PHE A 107 -21.80 -8.43 -0.59
CA PHE A 107 -22.57 -9.56 -1.10
C PHE A 107 -21.61 -10.68 -1.46
N GLN A 108 -21.75 -11.85 -0.84
CA GLN A 108 -21.07 -13.07 -1.24
C GLN A 108 -22.10 -14.04 -1.82
N CYS A 109 -21.94 -14.37 -3.10
CA CYS A 109 -22.79 -15.34 -3.77
C CYS A 109 -22.05 -16.68 -3.79
N THR A 110 -22.44 -17.60 -2.91
CA THR A 110 -21.86 -18.95 -2.90
C THR A 110 -22.54 -19.82 -3.95
N LYS A 111 -21.75 -20.48 -4.80
CA LYS A 111 -22.24 -21.57 -5.66
C LYS A 111 -22.25 -22.85 -4.83
N ARG A 112 -23.42 -23.44 -4.61
CA ARG A 112 -23.51 -24.88 -4.31
C ARG A 112 -23.56 -25.66 -5.62
#